data_AF-A0A7D5SUN2-F1
#
_entry.id   AF-A0A7D5SUN2-F1
#
_cell.length_a   1.000
_cell.length_b   1.000
_cell.length_c   1.000
_cell.angle_alpha   90.00
_cell.angle_beta   90.00
_cell.angle_gamma   90.00
#
_symmetry.space_group_name_H-M   'P 1'
#
loop_
_entity.id
_entity.type
_entity.pdbx_description
1 polymer ?
#
loop_
_entity_poly.entity_id
_entity_poly.type
_entity_poly.pdbx_seq_one_letter_code
_entity_poly.pdbx_strand_id
1 'polypeptide(L)'
;MEVNCEGCAGCCLDWRALAPDDADHGHERRGRYRPLDDIDNLAPVSSDEVRTFLDEGLAGALVARLFRIDDGPSVAVGGVEVAALGGRPAFLVGLRKVPKPVAPFGAEPRWLPTCAFLDPATLQCRVHDSDVYPGTCSTYPGDNLALDAETECERVERAHGGERLVDGDPPAGADPVLGPGAVGARVFAHPDAERVEGAVERLAAGEATRADHAEFVAVAAASSPGTLAVSDERYERARERALDSASWVDSAVAEWTDRADDEPPEPAAAATVEGDRGAPETPGWDD
;
A
#
# COMPACT_ATOMS: atom_id res chain seq x y z
N MET A 1 5.89 -9.20 -20.04
CA MET A 1 5.59 -10.28 -19.08
C MET A 1 4.08 -10.34 -18.97
N GLU A 2 3.50 -11.52 -19.10
CA GLU A 2 2.07 -11.72 -18.89
C GLU A 2 1.86 -12.12 -17.43
N VAL A 3 0.86 -11.50 -16.79
CA VAL A 3 0.45 -11.81 -15.41
C VAL A 3 -1.03 -12.17 -15.46
N ASN A 4 -1.39 -13.37 -15.01
CA ASN A 4 -2.78 -13.80 -14.95
C ASN A 4 -3.42 -13.30 -13.64
N CYS A 5 -3.82 -12.03 -13.62
CA CYS A 5 -4.50 -11.44 -12.47
C CYS A 5 -5.99 -11.82 -12.41
N GLU A 6 -6.57 -12.32 -13.50
CA GLU A 6 -8.00 -12.64 -13.59
C GLU A 6 -8.38 -13.64 -12.49
N GLY A 7 -9.32 -13.25 -11.65
CA GLY A 7 -9.78 -14.06 -10.53
C GLY A 7 -8.79 -14.21 -9.36
N CYS A 8 -7.54 -13.71 -9.45
CA CYS A 8 -6.53 -13.83 -8.40
C CYS A 8 -6.43 -12.55 -7.55
N ALA A 9 -6.11 -11.41 -8.17
CA ALA A 9 -5.78 -10.17 -7.46
C ALA A 9 -4.66 -10.32 -6.41
N GLY A 10 -3.71 -11.23 -6.66
CA GLY A 10 -2.54 -11.59 -5.84
C GLY A 10 -1.99 -10.47 -4.96
N CYS A 11 -1.31 -9.51 -5.58
CA CYS A 11 -0.66 -8.40 -4.86
C CYS A 11 -1.65 -7.40 -4.21
N CYS A 12 -2.92 -7.39 -4.64
CA CYS A 12 -3.94 -6.48 -4.14
C CYS A 12 -4.60 -6.98 -2.85
N LEU A 13 -4.56 -8.27 -2.54
CA LEU A 13 -5.14 -8.88 -1.34
C LEU A 13 -4.08 -9.22 -0.29
N ASP A 14 -4.50 -9.41 0.96
CA ASP A 14 -3.71 -10.09 1.98
C ASP A 14 -4.01 -11.59 1.94
N TRP A 15 -3.09 -12.36 1.39
CA TRP A 15 -3.25 -13.81 1.17
C TRP A 15 -3.03 -14.65 2.42
N ARG A 16 -2.47 -14.08 3.49
CA ARG A 16 -2.22 -14.82 4.73
C ARG A 16 -3.52 -15.40 5.30
N ALA A 17 -4.63 -14.69 5.13
CA ALA A 17 -5.95 -15.12 5.58
C ALA A 17 -6.56 -16.27 4.76
N LEU A 18 -5.99 -16.59 3.58
CA LEU A 18 -6.45 -17.66 2.70
C LEU A 18 -5.47 -18.83 2.62
N ALA A 19 -4.19 -18.58 2.88
CA ALA A 19 -3.16 -19.60 2.84
C ALA A 19 -3.26 -20.58 4.02
N PRO A 20 -2.85 -21.86 3.85
CA PRO A 20 -2.82 -22.85 4.92
C PRO A 20 -2.04 -22.39 6.16
N ASP A 21 -2.43 -22.87 7.36
CA ASP A 21 -1.79 -22.48 8.63
C ASP A 21 -0.28 -22.75 8.69
N ASP A 22 0.22 -23.71 7.90
CA ASP A 22 1.63 -24.09 7.80
C ASP A 22 2.39 -23.35 6.69
N ALA A 23 1.73 -22.50 5.92
CA ALA A 23 2.39 -21.62 4.97
C ALA A 23 3.26 -20.59 5.70
N ASP A 24 4.36 -20.19 5.06
CA ASP A 24 5.25 -19.16 5.60
C ASP A 24 4.62 -17.77 5.41
N HIS A 25 3.81 -17.39 6.41
CA HIS A 25 3.11 -16.11 6.48
C HIS A 25 4.05 -14.98 6.91
N GLY A 26 4.09 -13.87 6.16
CA GLY A 26 4.80 -12.65 6.58
C GLY A 26 6.23 -12.52 6.06
N HIS A 27 6.44 -12.76 4.77
CA HIS A 27 7.73 -12.53 4.12
C HIS A 27 8.25 -11.07 4.30
N GLU A 28 7.35 -10.07 4.32
CA GLU A 28 7.71 -8.66 4.61
C GLU A 28 8.22 -8.44 6.04
N ARG A 29 7.95 -9.39 6.94
CA ARG A 29 8.42 -9.40 8.32
C ARG A 29 9.73 -10.17 8.47
N ARG A 30 10.24 -10.80 7.40
CA ARG A 30 11.56 -11.42 7.38
C ARG A 30 12.62 -10.32 7.25
N GLY A 31 13.66 -10.41 8.07
CA GLY A 31 14.78 -9.47 8.06
C GLY A 31 14.76 -8.46 9.21
N ARG A 32 15.66 -7.47 9.14
CA ARG A 32 15.92 -6.55 10.25
C ARG A 32 14.85 -5.48 10.44
N TYR A 33 14.14 -5.13 9.37
CA TYR A 33 13.10 -4.10 9.39
C TYR A 33 11.73 -4.76 9.54
N ARG A 34 11.05 -4.51 10.64
CA ARG A 34 9.72 -5.06 10.93
C ARG A 34 8.68 -3.96 10.86
N PRO A 35 7.68 -4.01 9.95
CA PRO A 35 6.62 -3.02 9.88
C PRO A 35 5.92 -2.83 11.23
N LEU A 36 5.59 -1.58 11.58
CA LEU A 36 4.74 -1.28 12.74
C LEU A 36 3.27 -1.62 12.52
N ASP A 37 2.82 -1.58 11.26
CA ASP A 37 1.47 -1.97 10.88
C ASP A 37 1.36 -3.49 10.57
N ASP A 38 0.14 -3.92 10.24
CA ASP A 38 -0.17 -5.29 9.80
C ASP A 38 -0.68 -5.38 8.37
N ILE A 39 -0.35 -4.40 7.53
CA ILE A 39 -0.64 -4.46 6.10
C ILE A 39 0.29 -5.51 5.46
N ASP A 40 -0.26 -6.42 4.67
CA ASP A 40 0.53 -7.34 3.86
C ASP A 40 0.73 -6.77 2.45
N ASN A 41 1.93 -7.00 1.90
CA ASN A 41 2.34 -6.57 0.56
C ASN A 41 2.01 -5.09 0.28
N LEU A 42 2.56 -4.18 1.10
CA LEU A 42 2.35 -2.75 0.92
C LEU A 42 2.96 -2.33 -0.42
N ALA A 43 2.17 -1.73 -1.30
CA ALA A 43 2.66 -1.14 -2.54
C ALA A 43 3.20 0.28 -2.28
N PRO A 44 4.52 0.49 -2.13
CA PRO A 44 5.06 1.83 -1.93
C PRO A 44 4.87 2.71 -3.16
N VAL A 45 4.65 3.99 -2.92
CA VAL A 45 4.54 5.03 -3.95
C VAL A 45 5.66 6.05 -3.80
N SER A 46 6.07 6.64 -4.91
CA SER A 46 7.07 7.69 -4.97
C SER A 46 6.53 9.06 -4.56
N SER A 47 7.42 10.01 -4.31
CA SER A 47 7.04 11.39 -3.99
C SER A 47 6.20 12.06 -5.09
N ASP A 48 6.43 11.68 -6.36
CA ASP A 48 5.66 12.22 -7.48
C ASP A 48 4.26 11.62 -7.52
N GLU A 49 4.14 10.31 -7.33
CA GLU A 49 2.84 9.64 -7.22
C GLU A 49 2.05 10.14 -6.01
N VAL A 50 2.69 10.35 -4.86
CA VAL A 50 2.05 10.99 -3.70
C VAL A 50 1.46 12.35 -4.07
N ARG A 51 2.19 13.18 -4.85
CA ARG A 51 1.68 14.47 -5.31
C ARG A 51 0.47 14.29 -6.23
N THR A 52 0.52 13.36 -7.18
CA THR A 52 -0.60 13.04 -8.06
C THR A 52 -1.84 12.60 -7.27
N PHE A 53 -1.69 11.69 -6.30
CA PHE A 53 -2.80 11.28 -5.43
C PHE A 53 -3.39 12.46 -4.65
N LEU A 54 -2.57 13.40 -4.16
CA LEU A 54 -3.05 14.59 -3.48
C LEU A 54 -3.75 15.58 -4.42
N ASP A 55 -3.25 15.74 -5.65
CA ASP A 55 -3.86 16.59 -6.67
C ASP A 55 -5.24 16.07 -7.10
N GLU A 56 -5.41 14.74 -7.17
CA GLU A 56 -6.68 14.05 -7.47
C GLU A 56 -7.59 13.90 -6.24
N GLY A 57 -7.18 14.41 -5.07
CA GLY A 57 -7.97 14.36 -3.83
C GLY A 57 -8.09 12.95 -3.22
N LEU A 58 -7.20 12.02 -3.59
CA LEU A 58 -7.22 10.60 -3.19
C LEU A 58 -6.32 10.32 -1.96
N ALA A 59 -6.13 11.30 -1.07
CA ALA A 59 -5.25 11.11 0.10
C ALA A 59 -5.69 9.96 1.01
N GLY A 60 -6.99 9.66 1.07
CA GLY A 60 -7.55 8.53 1.84
C GLY A 60 -7.06 7.14 1.38
N ALA A 61 -6.46 7.05 0.18
CA ALA A 61 -5.84 5.83 -0.33
C ALA A 61 -4.39 5.64 0.15
N LEU A 62 -3.77 6.65 0.76
CA LEU A 62 -2.37 6.62 1.17
C LEU A 62 -2.23 6.35 2.67
N VAL A 63 -1.29 5.48 3.01
CA VAL A 63 -0.88 5.18 4.39
C VAL A 63 0.63 5.26 4.52
N ALA A 64 1.07 5.55 5.75
CA ALA A 64 2.46 5.60 6.11
C ALA A 64 2.87 4.32 6.86
N ARG A 65 4.07 3.82 6.57
CA ARG A 65 4.67 2.67 7.23
C ARG A 65 6.03 3.02 7.80
N LEU A 66 6.21 2.77 9.09
CA LEU A 66 7.50 2.79 9.77
C LEU A 66 7.92 1.37 10.13
N PHE A 67 9.19 1.20 10.44
CA PHE A 67 9.78 -0.10 10.75
C PHE A 67 10.47 -0.07 12.11
N ARG A 68 10.10 -1.00 12.98
CA ARG A 68 10.92 -1.35 14.14
C ARG A 68 12.19 -2.05 13.66
N ILE A 69 13.31 -1.79 14.33
CA ILE A 69 14.59 -2.41 14.04
C ILE A 69 15.31 -2.74 15.35
N ASP A 70 16.00 -3.89 15.39
CA ASP A 70 16.83 -4.29 16.55
C ASP A 70 18.33 -4.04 16.33
N ASP A 71 18.77 -3.95 15.07
CA ASP A 71 20.16 -3.76 14.68
C ASP A 71 20.30 -2.87 13.44
N GLY A 72 21.08 -1.80 13.57
CA GLY A 72 21.31 -0.78 12.53
C GLY A 72 20.98 0.64 13.00
N PRO A 73 21.01 1.63 12.09
CA PRO A 73 20.64 3.00 12.42
C PRO A 73 19.17 3.10 12.85
N SER A 74 18.93 3.56 14.07
CA SER A 74 17.60 3.77 14.65
C SER A 74 17.49 5.14 15.32
N VAL A 75 16.25 5.51 15.65
CA VAL A 75 15.92 6.65 16.52
C VAL A 75 14.71 6.29 17.38
N ALA A 76 14.74 6.69 18.65
CA ALA A 76 13.61 6.55 19.57
C ALA A 76 12.52 7.57 19.24
N VAL A 77 11.29 7.12 19.04
CA VAL A 77 10.11 7.98 18.84
C VAL A 77 8.96 7.42 19.66
N GLY A 78 8.47 8.16 20.67
CA GLY A 78 7.38 7.68 21.54
C GLY A 78 7.67 6.32 22.19
N GLY A 79 8.90 6.10 22.63
CA GLY A 79 9.33 4.82 23.20
C GLY A 79 9.45 3.65 22.20
N VAL A 80 9.25 3.89 20.90
CA VAL A 80 9.46 2.91 19.83
C VAL A 80 10.78 3.18 19.13
N GLU A 81 11.68 2.18 19.12
CA GLU A 81 12.88 2.22 18.29
C GLU A 81 12.51 1.97 16.82
N VAL A 82 12.61 3.02 16.00
CA VAL A 82 12.30 2.93 14.57
C VAL A 82 13.55 3.11 13.72
N ALA A 83 13.56 2.52 12.53
CA ALA A 83 14.61 2.68 11.55
C ALA A 83 14.87 4.16 11.24
N ALA A 84 16.14 4.53 11.03
CA ALA A 84 16.53 5.91 10.80
C ALA A 84 17.39 6.14 9.56
N LEU A 85 17.21 7.32 8.94
CA LEU A 85 18.10 7.86 7.92
C LEU A 85 18.63 9.22 8.40
N GLY A 86 19.95 9.33 8.60
CA GLY A 86 20.55 10.57 9.10
C GLY A 86 20.02 11.00 10.48
N GLY A 87 19.70 10.02 11.35
CA GLY A 87 19.13 10.27 12.69
C GLY A 87 17.65 10.65 12.70
N ARG A 88 16.95 10.49 11.56
CA ARG A 88 15.54 10.84 11.38
C ARG A 88 14.67 9.60 11.17
N PRO A 89 13.43 9.54 11.68
CA PRO A 89 12.54 8.39 11.51
C PRO A 89 12.31 8.10 10.03
N ALA A 90 12.69 6.92 9.57
CA ALA A 90 12.54 6.50 8.18
C ALA A 90 11.17 5.84 7.97
N PHE A 91 10.54 6.15 6.83
CA PHE A 91 9.20 5.65 6.52
C PHE A 91 8.99 5.47 5.00
N LEU A 92 7.96 4.69 4.67
CA LEU A 92 7.39 4.60 3.33
C LEU A 92 5.97 5.18 3.32
N VAL A 93 5.51 5.59 2.15
CA VAL A 93 4.10 5.82 1.87
C VAL A 93 3.66 4.78 0.84
N GLY A 94 2.50 4.17 1.04
CA GLY A 94 1.97 3.18 0.13
C GLY A 94 0.45 3.14 0.12
N LEU A 95 -0.10 2.22 -0.67
CA LEU A 95 -1.54 2.07 -0.83
C LEU A 95 -2.18 1.38 0.38
N ARG A 96 -3.30 1.93 0.84
CA ARG A 96 -4.11 1.39 1.94
C ARG A 96 -4.76 0.06 1.58
N LYS A 97 -4.80 -0.86 2.55
CA LYS A 97 -5.68 -2.02 2.54
C LYS A 97 -6.93 -1.76 3.39
N VAL A 98 -8.08 -2.24 2.91
CA VAL A 98 -9.42 -2.06 3.47
C VAL A 98 -10.09 -3.43 3.51
N PRO A 99 -10.88 -3.79 4.55
CA PRO A 99 -11.60 -5.05 4.55
C PRO A 99 -12.68 -5.03 3.46
N LYS A 100 -12.46 -5.70 2.32
CA LYS A 100 -13.45 -5.80 1.23
C LYS A 100 -13.98 -7.23 1.11
N PRO A 101 -15.24 -7.42 0.66
CA PRO A 101 -15.84 -8.74 0.53
C PRO A 101 -15.46 -9.35 -0.81
N VAL A 102 -14.30 -9.99 -0.88
CA VAL A 102 -13.74 -10.53 -2.13
C VAL A 102 -13.92 -12.04 -2.23
N ALA A 103 -13.94 -12.55 -3.46
CA ALA A 103 -14.13 -13.97 -3.78
C ALA A 103 -13.07 -14.44 -4.79
N PRO A 104 -11.77 -14.45 -4.43
CA PRO A 104 -10.73 -14.90 -5.35
C PRO A 104 -10.93 -16.38 -5.72
N PHE A 105 -10.56 -16.73 -6.96
CA PHE A 105 -10.71 -18.06 -7.56
C PHE A 105 -12.15 -18.61 -7.55
N GLY A 106 -13.15 -17.73 -7.52
CA GLY A 106 -14.56 -18.14 -7.46
C GLY A 106 -14.95 -18.81 -6.14
N ALA A 107 -14.16 -18.62 -5.08
CA ALA A 107 -14.49 -19.09 -3.73
C ALA A 107 -15.69 -18.34 -3.14
N GLU A 108 -16.16 -18.79 -1.97
CA GLU A 108 -17.17 -18.03 -1.22
C GLU A 108 -16.60 -16.66 -0.78
N PRO A 109 -17.38 -15.56 -0.89
CA PRO A 109 -16.92 -14.24 -0.47
C PRO A 109 -16.44 -14.20 0.99
N ARG A 110 -15.37 -13.46 1.23
CA ARG A 110 -14.81 -13.23 2.57
C ARG A 110 -14.33 -11.79 2.72
N TRP A 111 -14.42 -11.27 3.94
CA TRP A 111 -13.79 -10.00 4.31
C TRP A 111 -12.28 -10.18 4.37
N LEU A 112 -11.55 -9.59 3.41
CA LEU A 112 -10.09 -9.64 3.36
C LEU A 112 -9.51 -8.24 3.24
N PRO A 113 -8.35 -7.96 3.88
CA PRO A 113 -7.59 -6.74 3.61
C PRO A 113 -7.23 -6.65 2.13
N THR A 114 -7.73 -5.59 1.49
CA THR A 114 -7.75 -5.45 0.03
C THR A 114 -7.37 -4.04 -0.36
N CYS A 115 -6.57 -3.86 -1.41
CA CYS A 115 -6.19 -2.54 -1.94
C CYS A 115 -7.43 -1.65 -2.12
N ALA A 116 -7.33 -0.38 -1.71
CA ALA A 116 -8.43 0.58 -1.80
C ALA A 116 -9.04 0.68 -3.22
N PHE A 117 -8.27 0.39 -4.27
CA PHE A 117 -8.71 0.47 -5.67
C PHE A 117 -9.16 -0.85 -6.29
N LEU A 118 -9.05 -1.99 -5.59
CA LEU A 118 -9.55 -3.26 -6.11
C LEU A 118 -11.07 -3.28 -5.98
N ASP A 119 -11.78 -3.48 -7.09
CA ASP A 119 -13.20 -3.75 -7.08
C ASP A 119 -13.45 -5.19 -6.57
N PRO A 120 -14.22 -5.40 -5.49
CA PRO A 120 -14.41 -6.74 -4.94
C PRO A 120 -15.35 -7.63 -5.76
N ALA A 121 -16.19 -7.07 -6.63
CA ALA A 121 -17.09 -7.82 -7.50
C ALA A 121 -16.38 -8.34 -8.76
N THR A 122 -15.47 -7.54 -9.34
CA THR A 122 -14.76 -7.91 -10.58
C THR A 122 -13.33 -8.39 -10.35
N LEU A 123 -12.76 -8.12 -9.18
CA LEU A 123 -11.35 -8.31 -8.83
C LEU A 123 -10.38 -7.53 -9.72
N GLN A 124 -10.84 -6.43 -10.32
CA GLN A 124 -10.04 -5.55 -11.15
C GLN A 124 -9.63 -4.27 -10.42
N CYS A 125 -8.49 -3.71 -10.81
CA CYS A 125 -8.07 -2.40 -10.33
C CYS A 125 -8.85 -1.30 -11.05
N ARG A 126 -9.59 -0.48 -10.30
CA ARG A 126 -10.38 0.66 -10.82
C ARG A 126 -9.53 1.77 -11.44
N VAL A 127 -8.24 1.79 -11.12
CA VAL A 127 -7.31 2.82 -11.61
C VAL A 127 -6.27 2.25 -12.57
N HIS A 128 -6.45 1.03 -13.07
CA HIS A 128 -5.56 0.45 -14.07
C HIS A 128 -5.46 1.35 -15.30
N ASP A 129 -4.24 1.53 -15.83
CA ASP A 129 -3.93 2.40 -16.97
C ASP A 129 -4.39 3.87 -16.87
N SER A 130 -4.71 4.33 -15.67
CA SER A 130 -4.97 5.75 -15.40
C SER A 130 -3.71 6.49 -14.95
N ASP A 131 -3.77 7.83 -14.94
CA ASP A 131 -2.66 8.67 -14.48
C ASP A 131 -2.29 8.46 -12.99
N VAL A 132 -3.19 7.90 -12.20
CA VAL A 132 -2.96 7.55 -10.78
C VAL A 132 -2.55 6.08 -10.59
N TYR A 133 -2.36 5.31 -11.66
CA TYR A 133 -1.89 3.92 -11.57
C TYR A 133 -0.43 3.90 -11.10
N PRO A 134 -0.11 3.31 -9.93
CA PRO A 134 1.26 3.38 -9.42
C PRO A 134 2.25 2.59 -10.27
N GLY A 135 3.44 3.14 -10.48
CA GLY A 135 4.57 2.50 -11.12
C GLY A 135 4.97 1.20 -10.43
N THR A 136 4.91 1.13 -9.10
CA THR A 136 5.15 -0.15 -8.37
C THR A 136 4.13 -1.23 -8.78
N CYS A 137 2.89 -0.86 -9.08
CA CYS A 137 1.88 -1.80 -9.56
C CYS A 137 2.08 -2.18 -11.03
N SER A 138 2.60 -1.27 -11.86
CA SER A 138 2.86 -1.53 -13.28
C SER A 138 4.13 -2.34 -13.54
N THR A 139 5.12 -2.29 -12.65
CA THR A 139 6.36 -3.08 -12.75
C THR A 139 6.32 -4.40 -12.01
N TYR A 140 5.36 -4.59 -11.10
CA TYR A 140 5.16 -5.87 -10.41
C TYR A 140 4.64 -6.95 -11.36
N PRO A 141 5.08 -8.23 -11.24
CA PRO A 141 6.11 -8.76 -10.33
C PRO A 141 7.55 -8.67 -10.87
N GLY A 142 7.78 -7.99 -11.98
CA GLY A 142 9.06 -7.90 -12.67
C GLY A 142 10.23 -7.44 -11.80
N ASP A 143 10.03 -6.45 -10.93
CA ASP A 143 11.08 -5.96 -10.02
C ASP A 143 11.54 -7.02 -9.02
N ASN A 144 10.64 -7.87 -8.52
CA ASN A 144 11.00 -8.99 -7.63
C ASN A 144 11.82 -10.04 -8.39
N LEU A 145 11.38 -10.39 -9.59
CA LEU A 145 12.07 -11.37 -10.43
C LEU A 145 13.46 -10.88 -10.86
N ALA A 146 13.62 -9.58 -11.12
CA ALA A 146 14.93 -8.98 -11.40
C ALA A 146 15.91 -9.04 -10.21
N LEU A 147 15.40 -9.22 -8.99
CA LEU A 147 16.17 -9.36 -7.76
C LEU A 147 16.33 -10.81 -7.29
N ASP A 148 15.90 -11.78 -8.10
CA ASP A 148 15.80 -13.19 -7.71
C ASP A 148 15.00 -13.38 -6.40
N ALA A 149 13.98 -12.53 -6.19
CA ALA A 149 13.13 -12.53 -5.02
C ALA A 149 11.77 -13.18 -5.32
N GLU A 150 11.28 -13.98 -4.37
CA GLU A 150 9.99 -14.65 -4.49
C GLU A 150 8.83 -13.66 -4.58
N THR A 151 7.98 -13.83 -5.59
CA THR A 151 6.79 -13.03 -5.86
C THR A 151 5.57 -13.53 -5.07
N GLU A 152 4.59 -12.67 -4.81
CA GLU A 152 3.29 -13.14 -4.29
C GLU A 152 2.62 -14.10 -5.27
N CYS A 153 2.82 -13.93 -6.58
CA CYS A 153 2.27 -14.82 -7.60
C CYS A 153 2.74 -16.27 -7.38
N GLU A 154 4.05 -16.48 -7.20
CA GLU A 154 4.63 -17.81 -6.91
C GLU A 154 4.14 -18.39 -5.58
N ARG A 155 3.79 -17.55 -4.60
CA ARG A 155 3.22 -18.00 -3.31
C ARG A 155 1.78 -18.43 -3.46
N VAL A 156 0.95 -17.63 -4.13
CA VAL A 156 -0.46 -17.97 -4.38
C VAL A 156 -0.55 -19.25 -5.20
N GLU A 157 0.28 -19.40 -6.24
CA GLU A 157 0.39 -20.63 -7.02
C GLU A 157 0.71 -21.85 -6.14
N ARG A 158 1.61 -21.70 -5.17
CA ARG A 158 1.97 -22.80 -4.27
C ARG A 158 0.84 -23.15 -3.29
N ALA A 159 0.11 -22.15 -2.81
CA ALA A 159 -0.96 -22.34 -1.83
C ALA A 159 -2.25 -22.90 -2.45
N HIS A 160 -2.61 -22.44 -3.66
CA HIS A 160 -3.89 -22.79 -4.30
C HIS A 160 -3.75 -23.72 -5.52
N GLY A 161 -2.55 -23.87 -6.09
CA GLY A 161 -2.35 -24.55 -7.37
C GLY A 161 -2.99 -23.79 -8.54
N GLY A 162 -3.03 -24.42 -9.72
CA GLY A 162 -3.74 -23.87 -10.89
C GLY A 162 -2.82 -23.43 -12.04
N GLU A 163 -3.31 -22.47 -12.82
CA GLU A 163 -2.57 -21.89 -13.94
C GLU A 163 -1.42 -21.01 -13.45
N ARG A 164 -0.40 -20.87 -14.29
CA ARG A 164 0.74 -20.01 -14.01
C ARG A 164 0.25 -18.55 -13.98
N LEU A 165 0.46 -17.89 -12.84
CA LEU A 165 0.11 -16.49 -12.62
C LEU A 165 1.19 -15.54 -13.13
N VAL A 166 2.44 -15.99 -13.24
CA VAL A 166 3.55 -15.16 -13.73
C VAL A 166 4.54 -15.92 -14.62
N ASP A 167 4.85 -15.38 -15.80
CA ASP A 167 5.94 -15.86 -16.63
C ASP A 167 7.33 -15.50 -16.06
N GLY A 168 8.27 -16.44 -16.13
CA GLY A 168 9.45 -16.48 -15.26
C GLY A 168 10.62 -15.54 -15.62
N ASP A 169 10.57 -14.80 -16.72
CA ASP A 169 11.64 -13.88 -17.10
C ASP A 169 11.23 -12.42 -16.81
N PRO A 170 12.00 -11.65 -16.01
CA PRO A 170 11.70 -10.24 -15.75
C PRO A 170 11.61 -9.43 -17.05
N PRO A 171 10.67 -8.47 -17.15
CA PRO A 171 10.57 -7.64 -18.34
C PRO A 171 11.85 -6.79 -18.50
N ALA A 172 12.20 -6.46 -19.74
CA ALA A 172 13.41 -5.68 -20.06
C ALA A 172 13.47 -4.27 -19.42
N GLY A 173 12.38 -3.82 -18.78
CA GLY A 173 12.28 -2.55 -18.05
C GLY A 173 12.20 -2.67 -16.53
N ALA A 174 12.35 -3.87 -15.95
CA ALA A 174 12.47 -4.02 -14.50
C ALA A 174 13.82 -3.48 -14.03
N ASP A 175 13.79 -2.33 -13.36
CA ASP A 175 14.98 -1.65 -12.82
C ASP A 175 14.66 -1.14 -11.42
N PRO A 176 14.69 -2.02 -10.40
CA PRO A 176 14.34 -1.65 -9.03
C PRO A 176 15.31 -0.57 -8.55
N VAL A 177 14.75 0.55 -8.07
CA VAL A 177 15.54 1.70 -7.60
C VAL A 177 16.20 1.37 -6.26
N LEU A 178 17.37 0.75 -6.34
CA LEU A 178 18.20 0.35 -5.21
C LEU A 178 19.43 1.24 -5.12
N GLY A 179 19.29 2.41 -4.49
CA GLY A 179 20.43 3.31 -4.31
C GLY A 179 20.08 4.62 -3.60
N PRO A 180 21.06 5.52 -3.41
CA PRO A 180 20.85 6.81 -2.74
C PRO A 180 19.73 7.66 -3.36
N GLY A 181 19.46 7.49 -4.66
CA GLY A 181 18.35 8.15 -5.36
C GLY A 181 16.96 7.77 -4.83
N ALA A 182 16.83 6.63 -4.13
CA ALA A 182 15.58 6.24 -3.48
C ALA A 182 15.22 7.14 -2.28
N VAL A 183 16.22 7.76 -1.65
CA VAL A 183 16.02 8.65 -0.50
C VAL A 183 15.30 9.92 -0.98
N GLY A 184 14.20 10.28 -0.34
CA GLY A 184 13.36 11.41 -0.73
C GLY A 184 12.53 11.18 -2.01
N ALA A 185 12.72 10.05 -2.70
CA ALA A 185 11.93 9.65 -3.86
C ALA A 185 10.92 8.55 -3.52
N ARG A 186 11.31 7.54 -2.74
CA ARG A 186 10.43 6.42 -2.28
C ARG A 186 10.62 6.09 -0.80
N VAL A 187 11.85 6.28 -0.28
CA VAL A 187 12.15 6.15 1.15
C VAL A 187 12.31 7.53 1.75
N PHE A 188 11.50 7.85 2.75
CA PHE A 188 11.42 9.19 3.32
C PHE A 188 11.97 9.21 4.75
N ALA A 189 12.28 10.40 5.25
CA ALA A 189 12.68 10.59 6.63
C ALA A 189 12.00 11.81 7.24
N HIS A 190 11.32 11.63 8.37
CA HIS A 190 10.60 12.71 9.03
C HIS A 190 11.59 13.71 9.64
N PRO A 191 11.49 15.03 9.38
CA PRO A 191 12.49 16.00 9.82
C PRO A 191 12.55 16.21 11.34
N ASP A 192 11.46 15.88 12.04
CA ASP A 192 11.25 16.17 13.45
C ASP A 192 10.63 14.95 14.17
N ALA A 193 11.43 14.24 14.97
CA ALA A 193 10.98 13.02 15.65
C ALA A 193 9.93 13.31 16.74
N GLU A 194 10.05 14.43 17.45
CA GLU A 194 9.14 14.78 18.55
C GLU A 194 7.74 15.07 18.03
N ARG A 195 7.63 15.70 16.84
CA ARG A 195 6.34 15.99 16.19
C ARG A 195 5.49 14.75 15.92
N VAL A 196 6.12 13.59 15.68
CA VAL A 196 5.43 12.35 15.29
C VAL A 196 5.36 11.32 16.40
N GLU A 197 5.75 11.64 17.64
CA GLU A 197 5.68 10.74 18.80
C GLU A 197 4.32 10.05 18.91
N GLY A 198 3.24 10.83 19.03
CA GLY A 198 1.89 10.26 19.17
C GLY A 198 1.39 9.54 17.91
N ALA A 199 1.86 9.94 16.73
CA ALA A 199 1.50 9.26 15.48
C ALA A 199 2.15 7.87 15.39
N VAL A 200 3.42 7.76 15.81
CA VAL A 200 4.16 6.49 15.84
C VAL A 200 3.57 5.53 16.88
N GLU A 201 3.20 6.03 18.05
CA GLU A 201 2.51 5.21 19.07
C GLU A 201 1.19 4.63 18.53
N ARG A 202 0.35 5.46 17.90
CA ARG A 202 -0.92 5.00 17.30
C ARG A 202 -0.71 4.05 16.13
N LEU A 203 0.28 4.30 15.26
CA LEU A 203 0.65 3.37 14.19
C LEU A 203 1.02 1.99 14.75
N ALA A 204 1.84 1.95 15.81
CA ALA A 204 2.24 0.71 16.46
C ALA A 204 1.07 -0.02 17.14
N ALA A 205 0.04 0.70 17.56
CA ALA A 205 -1.18 0.15 18.17
C ALA A 205 -2.26 -0.24 17.13
N GLY A 206 -2.09 0.10 15.85
CA GLY A 206 -3.14 -0.07 14.83
C GLY A 206 -4.28 0.96 14.94
N GLU A 207 -4.04 2.08 15.61
CA GLU A 207 -5.02 3.13 15.93
C GLU A 207 -4.72 4.45 15.18
N ALA A 208 -3.90 4.37 14.13
CA ALA A 208 -3.49 5.54 13.35
C ALA A 208 -4.70 6.26 12.75
N THR A 209 -4.71 7.57 12.90
CA THR A 209 -5.73 8.44 12.36
C THR A 209 -5.36 8.94 10.98
N ARG A 210 -6.34 9.52 10.29
CA ARG A 210 -6.09 10.26 9.05
C ARG A 210 -5.04 11.36 9.22
N ALA A 211 -5.06 12.08 10.33
CA ALA A 211 -4.10 13.15 10.59
C ALA A 211 -2.67 12.60 10.75
N ASP A 212 -2.52 11.41 11.32
CA ASP A 212 -1.23 10.73 11.45
C ASP A 212 -0.64 10.40 10.08
N HIS A 213 -1.44 9.80 9.20
CA HIS A 213 -1.00 9.52 7.83
C HIS A 213 -0.75 10.80 7.03
N ALA A 214 -1.59 11.81 7.17
CA ALA A 214 -1.44 13.10 6.48
C ALA A 214 -0.10 13.78 6.78
N GLU A 215 0.41 13.66 8.01
CA GLU A 215 1.72 14.18 8.40
C GLU A 215 2.85 13.57 7.56
N PHE A 216 2.91 12.25 7.48
CA PHE A 216 3.93 11.53 6.71
C PHE A 216 3.75 11.71 5.20
N VAL A 217 2.51 11.69 4.71
CA VAL A 217 2.15 11.93 3.31
C VAL A 217 2.62 13.32 2.87
N ALA A 218 2.43 14.34 3.71
CA ALA A 218 2.90 15.70 3.43
C ALA A 218 4.43 15.78 3.36
N VAL A 219 5.14 15.11 4.26
CA VAL A 219 6.61 15.03 4.21
C VAL A 219 7.09 14.32 2.94
N ALA A 220 6.46 13.23 2.55
CA ALA A 220 6.78 12.53 1.30
C ALA A 220 6.55 13.44 0.06
N ALA A 221 5.40 14.11 -0.01
CA ALA A 221 5.09 15.07 -1.07
C ALA A 221 6.06 16.26 -1.12
N ALA A 222 6.64 16.65 0.01
CA ALA A 222 7.56 17.76 0.13
C ALA A 222 9.05 17.38 0.02
N SER A 223 9.36 16.08 -0.06
CA SER A 223 10.72 15.55 -0.11
C SER A 223 11.40 15.78 -1.46
N SER A 224 12.72 15.98 -1.41
CA SER A 224 13.58 16.14 -2.60
C SER A 224 14.41 14.87 -2.87
N PRO A 225 14.25 14.23 -4.05
CA PRO A 225 14.99 13.03 -4.42
C PRO A 225 16.52 13.14 -4.23
N GLY A 226 17.13 12.08 -3.73
CA GLY A 226 18.55 11.98 -3.40
C GLY A 226 18.98 12.71 -2.12
N THR A 227 18.03 13.27 -1.34
CA THR A 227 18.34 14.07 -0.15
C THR A 227 17.33 13.84 0.98
N LEU A 228 17.66 14.33 2.19
CA LEU A 228 16.72 14.42 3.32
C LEU A 228 16.06 15.81 3.41
N ALA A 229 16.11 16.62 2.36
CA ALA A 229 15.52 17.95 2.35
C ALA A 229 14.00 17.88 2.13
N VAL A 230 13.27 18.62 2.95
CA VAL A 230 11.82 18.76 2.90
C VAL A 230 11.52 20.24 2.70
N SER A 231 10.67 20.57 1.72
CA SER A 231 10.24 21.95 1.47
C SER A 231 9.06 22.31 2.36
N ASP A 232 9.25 23.26 3.28
CA ASP A 232 8.19 23.70 4.22
C ASP A 232 6.92 24.16 3.49
N GLU A 233 7.06 24.97 2.43
CA GLU A 233 5.91 25.44 1.65
C GLU A 233 5.12 24.28 1.01
N ARG A 234 5.82 23.28 0.46
CA ARG A 234 5.17 22.11 -0.14
C ARG A 234 4.55 21.22 0.94
N TYR A 235 5.19 21.11 2.09
CA TYR A 235 4.70 20.34 3.22
C TYR A 235 3.37 20.90 3.72
N GLU A 236 3.29 22.21 3.98
CA GLU A 236 2.05 22.83 4.48
C GLU A 236 0.89 22.64 3.48
N ARG A 237 1.15 22.87 2.18
CA ARG A 237 0.15 22.65 1.12
C ARG A 237 -0.29 21.20 1.01
N ALA A 238 0.65 20.27 1.06
CA ALA A 238 0.35 18.84 0.95
C ALA A 238 -0.43 18.35 2.18
N ARG A 239 -0.10 18.87 3.37
CA ARG A 239 -0.77 18.54 4.62
C ARG A 239 -2.22 19.05 4.63
N GLU A 240 -2.44 20.29 4.22
CA GLU A 240 -3.79 20.86 4.04
C GLU A 240 -4.62 19.99 3.09
N ARG A 241 -4.10 19.68 1.90
CA ARG A 241 -4.77 18.81 0.93
C ARG A 241 -5.07 17.41 1.49
N ALA A 242 -4.13 16.81 2.20
CA ALA A 242 -4.30 15.48 2.78
C ALA A 242 -5.36 15.45 3.90
N LEU A 243 -5.54 16.54 4.63
CA LEU A 243 -6.55 16.68 5.69
C LEU A 243 -7.93 17.06 5.15
N ASP A 244 -7.98 17.85 4.08
CA ASP A 244 -9.23 18.35 3.50
C ASP A 244 -9.81 17.45 2.40
N SER A 245 -9.04 16.46 1.91
CA SER A 245 -9.52 15.56 0.86
C SER A 245 -10.83 14.86 1.26
N ALA A 246 -11.78 14.81 0.34
CA ALA A 246 -13.00 14.04 0.51
C ALA A 246 -13.24 13.32 -0.81
N SER A 247 -12.79 12.07 -0.87
CA SER A 247 -12.95 11.23 -2.04
C SER A 247 -13.96 10.11 -1.78
N TRP A 248 -14.34 9.42 -2.87
CA TRP A 248 -15.07 8.18 -2.78
C TRP A 248 -14.31 7.13 -1.95
N VAL A 249 -12.97 7.16 -1.93
CA VAL A 249 -12.13 6.24 -1.14
C VAL A 249 -12.37 6.46 0.34
N ASP A 250 -12.37 7.71 0.82
CA ASP A 250 -12.59 8.02 2.23
C ASP A 250 -13.94 7.48 2.72
N SER A 251 -15.00 7.70 1.93
CA SER A 251 -16.35 7.23 2.24
C SER A 251 -16.49 5.72 2.13
N ALA A 252 -15.86 5.11 1.12
CA ALA A 252 -15.86 3.67 0.92
C ALA A 252 -15.09 2.93 2.03
N VAL A 253 -13.95 3.47 2.48
CA VAL A 253 -13.16 2.87 3.57
C VAL A 253 -13.98 2.80 4.86
N ALA A 254 -14.66 3.89 5.22
CA ALA A 254 -15.49 3.94 6.42
C ALA A 254 -16.62 2.89 6.33
N GLU A 255 -17.38 2.93 5.23
CA GLU A 255 -18.49 2.01 5.00
C GLU A 255 -18.05 0.54 4.99
N TRP A 256 -16.95 0.20 4.31
CA TRP A 256 -16.46 -1.17 4.28
C TRP A 256 -16.01 -1.67 5.64
N THR A 257 -15.39 -0.79 6.44
CA THR A 257 -14.99 -1.13 7.81
C THR A 257 -16.20 -1.43 8.66
N ASP A 258 -17.22 -0.55 8.62
CA ASP A 258 -18.47 -0.75 9.37
C ASP A 258 -19.20 -2.04 8.94
N ARG A 259 -19.29 -2.30 7.64
CA ARG A 259 -19.94 -3.52 7.10
C ARG A 259 -19.18 -4.79 7.48
N ALA A 260 -17.84 -4.75 7.55
CA ALA A 260 -17.04 -5.93 7.88
C ALA A 260 -17.28 -6.43 9.32
N ASP A 261 -17.67 -5.52 10.23
CA ASP A 261 -17.96 -5.87 11.62
C ASP A 261 -19.33 -6.50 11.82
N ASP A 262 -20.34 -6.09 11.02
CA ASP A 262 -21.75 -6.41 11.28
C ASP A 262 -22.46 -7.20 10.17
N GLU A 263 -21.92 -7.24 8.94
CA GLU A 263 -22.62 -7.77 7.76
C GLU A 263 -21.90 -8.96 7.12
N PRO A 264 -22.66 -9.90 6.49
CA PRO A 264 -22.06 -10.94 5.67
C PRO A 264 -21.35 -10.34 4.43
N PRO A 265 -20.28 -10.97 3.93
CA PRO A 265 -19.54 -10.47 2.78
C PRO A 265 -20.38 -10.50 1.49
N GLU A 266 -20.60 -9.33 0.88
CA GLU A 266 -21.36 -9.15 -0.36
C GLU A 266 -20.58 -8.33 -1.39
N PRO A 267 -19.91 -8.96 -2.38
CA PRO A 267 -19.12 -8.25 -3.40
C PRO A 267 -19.92 -7.21 -4.20
N ALA A 268 -21.19 -7.52 -4.53
CA ALA A 268 -22.04 -6.66 -5.33
C ALA A 268 -22.36 -5.30 -4.69
N ALA A 269 -22.19 -5.17 -3.36
CA ALA A 269 -22.36 -3.91 -2.66
C ALA A 269 -21.37 -2.83 -3.12
N ALA A 270 -20.27 -3.18 -3.82
CA ALA A 270 -19.33 -2.23 -4.37
C ALA A 270 -19.96 -1.23 -5.36
N ALA A 271 -21.03 -1.60 -6.05
CA ALA A 271 -21.77 -0.67 -6.90
C ALA A 271 -22.25 0.55 -6.11
N THR A 272 -22.73 0.35 -4.88
CA THR A 272 -23.24 1.43 -4.01
C THR A 272 -22.17 2.00 -3.09
N VAL A 273 -21.29 1.16 -2.54
CA VAL A 273 -20.25 1.60 -1.59
C VAL A 273 -19.14 2.39 -2.29
N GLU A 274 -18.85 2.09 -3.56
CA GLU A 274 -17.78 2.73 -4.33
C GLU A 274 -18.34 3.43 -5.59
N GLY A 275 -19.05 2.71 -6.45
CA GLY A 275 -19.49 3.19 -7.77
C GLY A 275 -20.37 4.45 -7.69
N ASP A 276 -21.49 4.38 -6.96
CA ASP A 276 -22.43 5.50 -6.76
C ASP A 276 -21.76 6.72 -6.08
N ARG A 277 -20.60 6.53 -5.45
CA ARG A 277 -19.81 7.58 -4.79
C ARG A 277 -18.75 8.19 -5.70
N GLY A 278 -18.64 7.73 -6.94
CA GLY A 278 -17.74 8.28 -7.96
C GLY A 278 -16.47 7.47 -8.18
N ALA A 279 -16.43 6.21 -7.74
CA ALA A 279 -15.33 5.31 -8.10
C ALA A 279 -15.37 5.00 -9.62
N PRO A 280 -14.22 5.03 -10.33
CA PRO A 280 -14.18 4.69 -11.75
C PRO A 280 -14.67 3.27 -12.02
N GLU A 281 -15.28 3.06 -13.19
CA GLU A 281 -15.62 1.71 -13.66
C GLU A 281 -14.37 0.86 -13.87
N THR A 282 -14.51 -0.46 -13.75
CA THR A 282 -13.41 -1.40 -14.01
C THR A 282 -13.25 -1.65 -15.51
N PRO A 283 -12.03 -1.79 -16.03
CA PRO A 283 -11.77 -1.83 -17.48
C PRO A 283 -12.35 -3.06 -18.22
N GLY A 284 -12.69 -4.14 -17.52
CA GLY A 284 -13.02 -5.44 -18.10
C GLY A 284 -11.81 -6.39 -18.10
N TRP A 285 -12.07 -7.69 -18.28
CA TRP A 285 -11.03 -8.71 -18.49
C TRP A 285 -10.88 -9.09 -19.98
N ASP A 286 -11.61 -8.42 -20.87
CA ASP A 286 -11.54 -8.68 -22.31
C ASP A 286 -10.29 -8.01 -22.91
N ASP A 287 -9.25 -8.81 -23.14
CA ASP A 287 -8.18 -8.61 -24.13
C ASP A 287 -7.80 -9.95 -24.80
#